data_AF-A0A976JP14-F1
#
_entry.id   AF-A0A976JP14-F1
#
_cell.length_a   1.000
_cell.length_b   1.000
_cell.length_c   1.000
_cell.angle_alpha   90.00
_cell.angle_beta   90.00
_cell.angle_gamma   90.00
#
_symmetry.space_group_name_H-M   'P 1'
#
loop_
_entity.id
_entity.type
_entity.pdbx_description
1 polymer ?
#
loop_
_entity_poly.entity_id
_entity_poly.type
_entity_poly.pdbx_seq_one_letter_code
_entity_poly.pdbx_strand_id
1 'polypeptide(L)'
;MHSKWFPWDFFKNNPKVVEADGKGIYAISVFDSFLESLLSHKLKRTGEFRVVVGTEFNQGWIDSNLSTMDLFSMGSTENYRLVRPEDADKKVMEDLISGEVTIDDRQFVMIFTSSSKIFDKMAKADHINTTKVEEPRFWEQGKYLSFLAREMGVPLGNDVHAYLLSAIPNTTGEYVHALRTIRLHSENLNQPMSLAQVKELVNETRVDQFALATLFGKRDKKSFFKSLIEIEMDFDALRMLFGFMQGHLTRILDPSYIKKKNRPSKYDKEIEMHSPLWKDTELAQEIHLFSTLELMAKEKNVLLKNRLRELYLAQY
;
A
#
# COMPACT_ATOMS: atom_id res chain seq x y z
N MET A 1 12.87 13.80 -19.77
CA MET A 1 13.45 14.12 -18.42
C MET A 1 12.81 13.20 -17.36
N HIS A 2 13.61 12.49 -16.54
CA HIS A 2 13.12 11.55 -15.53
C HIS A 2 13.30 12.08 -14.10
N SER A 3 12.24 12.02 -13.28
CA SER A 3 12.29 12.44 -11.88
C SER A 3 11.66 11.41 -10.94
N LYS A 4 12.14 11.36 -9.69
CA LYS A 4 11.68 10.46 -8.64
C LYS A 4 11.34 11.27 -7.40
N TRP A 5 10.17 11.00 -6.82
CA TRP A 5 9.65 11.78 -5.70
C TRP A 5 8.88 10.90 -4.73
N PHE A 6 8.96 11.19 -3.44
CA PHE A 6 7.97 10.67 -2.50
C PHE A 6 6.62 11.40 -2.67
N PRO A 7 5.49 10.80 -2.23
CA PRO A 7 4.17 11.38 -2.45
C PRO A 7 4.05 12.82 -1.93
N TRP A 8 4.48 13.08 -0.69
CA TRP A 8 4.37 14.41 -0.08
C TRP A 8 5.21 15.47 -0.78
N ASP A 9 6.36 15.11 -1.34
CA ASP A 9 7.24 16.04 -2.07
C ASP A 9 6.69 16.29 -3.47
N PHE A 10 6.22 15.23 -4.15
CA PHE A 10 5.61 15.35 -5.47
C PHE A 10 4.42 16.30 -5.45
N PHE A 11 3.44 16.06 -4.57
CA PHE A 11 2.22 16.86 -4.52
C PHE A 11 2.42 18.26 -3.94
N LYS A 12 3.49 18.49 -3.16
CA LYS A 12 3.86 19.82 -2.67
C LYS A 12 4.46 20.66 -3.80
N ASN A 13 5.34 20.08 -4.61
CA ASN A 13 6.04 20.79 -5.68
C ASN A 13 5.25 20.82 -6.99
N ASN A 14 4.30 19.92 -7.19
CA ASN A 14 3.45 19.81 -8.38
C ASN A 14 1.96 19.86 -7.98
N PRO A 15 1.47 20.99 -7.43
CA PRO A 15 0.09 21.09 -6.95
C PRO A 15 -0.95 20.86 -8.05
N LYS A 16 -0.57 21.12 -9.30
CA LYS A 16 -1.37 20.96 -10.52
C LYS A 16 -1.08 19.66 -11.27
N VAL A 17 -0.13 18.83 -10.82
CA VAL A 17 0.37 17.61 -11.51
C VAL A 17 1.10 17.90 -12.83
N VAL A 18 0.49 18.69 -13.72
CA VAL A 18 1.07 19.25 -14.95
C VAL A 18 0.70 20.74 -15.05
N GLU A 19 1.55 21.55 -15.67
CA GLU A 19 1.22 22.95 -15.94
C GLU A 19 0.10 23.06 -16.98
N ALA A 20 -0.79 24.04 -16.82
CA ALA A 20 -1.95 24.20 -17.72
C ALA A 20 -1.53 24.48 -19.17
N ASP A 21 -0.39 25.15 -19.37
CA ASP A 21 0.18 25.46 -20.69
C ASP A 21 1.31 24.50 -21.10
N GLY A 22 1.52 23.42 -20.33
CA GLY A 22 2.48 22.38 -20.69
C GLY A 22 2.14 21.78 -22.06
N LYS A 23 3.13 21.33 -22.81
CA LYS A 23 2.93 20.56 -24.05
C LYS A 23 3.71 19.26 -23.97
N GLY A 24 3.25 18.24 -24.68
CA GLY A 24 3.94 16.96 -24.80
C GLY A 24 3.45 15.87 -23.84
N ILE A 25 4.29 14.84 -23.70
CA ILE A 25 3.95 13.59 -23.03
C ILE A 25 4.42 13.60 -21.58
N TYR A 26 3.50 13.33 -20.66
CA TYR A 26 3.76 13.15 -19.24
C TYR A 26 3.42 11.71 -18.85
N ALA A 27 4.40 10.92 -18.43
CA ALA A 27 4.16 9.59 -17.87
C ALA A 27 4.44 9.60 -16.37
N ILE A 28 3.41 9.30 -15.57
CA ILE A 28 3.49 9.31 -14.11
C ILE A 28 3.23 7.89 -13.62
N SER A 29 4.17 7.31 -12.88
CA SER A 29 4.00 6.02 -12.21
C SER A 29 3.73 6.24 -10.73
N VAL A 30 2.66 5.62 -10.23
CA VAL A 30 2.33 5.53 -8.80
C VAL A 30 2.34 4.07 -8.38
N PHE A 31 2.51 3.83 -7.07
CA PHE A 31 2.52 2.48 -6.50
C PHE A 31 1.14 2.05 -5.94
N ASP A 32 0.18 2.97 -5.88
CA ASP A 32 -1.10 2.76 -5.20
C ASP A 32 -2.26 3.49 -5.90
N SER A 33 -3.43 2.85 -5.91
CA SER A 33 -4.63 3.30 -6.62
C SER A 33 -5.30 4.53 -5.99
N PHE A 34 -5.12 4.77 -4.69
CA PHE A 34 -5.59 6.00 -4.07
C PHE A 34 -4.79 7.20 -4.61
N LEU A 35 -3.47 7.06 -4.77
CA LEU A 35 -2.65 8.12 -5.35
C LEU A 35 -2.99 8.38 -6.82
N GLU A 36 -3.30 7.34 -7.60
CA GLU A 36 -3.83 7.49 -8.96
C GLU A 36 -5.13 8.32 -8.98
N SER A 37 -6.06 8.02 -8.08
CA SER A 37 -7.32 8.76 -7.94
C SER A 37 -7.08 10.22 -7.52
N LEU A 38 -6.13 10.45 -6.61
CA LEU A 38 -5.74 11.79 -6.19
C LEU A 38 -5.12 12.60 -7.34
N LEU A 39 -4.20 12.00 -8.11
CA LEU A 39 -3.64 12.60 -9.33
C LEU A 39 -4.74 12.95 -10.33
N SER A 40 -5.62 11.99 -10.58
CA SER A 40 -6.78 12.16 -11.47
C SER A 40 -7.66 13.32 -11.07
N HIS A 41 -7.94 13.48 -9.78
CA HIS A 41 -8.74 14.57 -9.27
C HIS A 41 -8.03 15.92 -9.38
N LYS A 42 -6.71 15.98 -9.18
CA LYS A 42 -5.94 17.22 -9.36
C LYS A 42 -5.79 17.62 -10.82
N LEU A 43 -5.63 16.66 -11.74
CA LEU A 43 -5.60 16.90 -13.19
C LEU A 43 -6.92 17.49 -13.70
N LYS A 44 -8.07 17.05 -13.19
CA LYS A 44 -9.38 17.67 -13.54
C LYS A 44 -9.47 19.15 -13.18
N ARG A 45 -8.63 19.64 -12.27
CA ARG A 45 -8.60 21.06 -11.87
C ARG A 45 -7.70 21.91 -12.76
N THR A 46 -6.84 21.29 -13.58
CA THR A 46 -5.92 22.02 -14.48
C THR A 46 -6.47 22.21 -15.88
N GLY A 47 -7.35 21.32 -16.33
CA GLY A 47 -8.01 21.41 -17.62
C GLY A 47 -8.96 20.25 -17.87
N GLU A 48 -9.67 20.31 -18.99
CA GLU A 48 -10.47 19.19 -19.47
C GLU A 48 -9.57 18.19 -20.20
N PHE A 49 -9.59 16.94 -19.74
CA PHE A 49 -8.88 15.83 -20.38
C PHE A 49 -9.89 14.79 -20.87
N ARG A 50 -9.80 14.42 -22.14
CA ARG A 50 -10.51 13.24 -22.65
C ARG A 50 -9.84 11.99 -22.09
N VAL A 51 -10.63 11.14 -21.44
CA VAL A 51 -10.14 9.91 -20.83
C VAL A 51 -10.12 8.82 -21.90
N VAL A 52 -8.97 8.17 -22.04
CA VAL A 52 -8.78 7.01 -22.92
C VAL A 52 -8.35 5.85 -22.05
N VAL A 53 -8.95 4.68 -22.26
CA VAL A 53 -8.54 3.45 -21.57
C VAL A 53 -7.46 2.75 -22.40
N GLY A 54 -6.44 2.17 -21.75
CA GLY A 54 -5.34 1.46 -22.41
C GLY A 54 -5.79 0.52 -23.53
N THR A 55 -6.83 -0.29 -23.29
CA THR A 55 -7.36 -1.25 -24.27
C THR A 55 -7.92 -0.61 -25.54
N GLU A 56 -8.34 0.65 -25.49
CA GLU A 56 -8.84 1.43 -26.63
C GLU A 56 -7.71 2.14 -27.37
N PHE A 57 -6.53 2.25 -26.74
CA PHE A 57 -5.38 2.95 -27.28
C PHE A 57 -4.58 2.03 -28.22
N ASN A 58 -5.00 2.03 -29.48
CA ASN A 58 -4.43 1.27 -30.59
C ASN A 58 -4.25 2.14 -31.85
N GLN A 59 -3.70 1.56 -32.92
CA GLN A 59 -3.39 2.31 -34.15
C GLN A 59 -4.62 3.00 -34.73
N GLY A 60 -5.78 2.35 -34.73
CA GLY A 60 -7.02 2.94 -35.25
C GLY A 60 -7.47 4.17 -34.44
N TRP A 61 -7.20 4.18 -33.13
CA TRP A 61 -7.44 5.36 -32.29
C TRP A 61 -6.48 6.50 -32.63
N ILE A 62 -5.19 6.20 -32.80
CA ILE A 62 -4.17 7.18 -33.22
C ILE A 62 -4.57 7.83 -34.54
N ASP A 63 -4.94 7.01 -35.53
CA ASP A 63 -5.31 7.48 -36.85
C ASP A 63 -6.55 8.37 -36.83
N SER A 64 -7.52 8.05 -35.95
CA SER A 64 -8.79 8.76 -35.85
C SER A 64 -8.74 10.05 -35.02
N ASN A 65 -7.79 10.18 -34.10
CA ASN A 65 -7.74 11.29 -33.13
C ASN A 65 -6.48 12.15 -33.23
N LEU A 66 -5.36 11.58 -33.67
CA LEU A 66 -4.08 12.30 -33.81
C LEU A 66 -3.75 12.60 -35.27
N SER A 67 -3.98 11.64 -36.19
CA SER A 67 -3.60 11.78 -37.61
C SER A 67 -4.64 12.50 -38.48
N THR A 68 -5.87 12.66 -38.01
CA THR A 68 -6.93 13.41 -38.69
C THR A 68 -6.69 14.91 -38.54
N MET A 69 -6.11 15.53 -39.58
CA MET A 69 -6.26 16.97 -39.81
C MET A 69 -7.73 17.24 -40.12
N ASP A 70 -8.55 17.43 -39.09
CA ASP A 70 -9.93 17.81 -39.27
C ASP A 70 -9.96 19.22 -39.88
N LEU A 71 -10.35 19.32 -41.15
CA LEU A 71 -10.41 20.59 -41.91
C LEU A 71 -11.36 21.62 -41.27
N PHE A 72 -12.15 21.20 -40.29
CA PHE A 72 -13.06 22.04 -39.51
C PHE A 72 -12.64 22.23 -38.05
N SER A 73 -11.55 21.61 -37.58
CA SER A 73 -10.98 21.89 -36.25
C SER A 73 -9.87 22.93 -36.33
N MET A 74 -10.24 24.17 -36.68
CA MET A 74 -9.48 25.31 -36.13
C MET A 74 -9.70 25.33 -34.61
N GLY A 75 -9.03 24.44 -33.86
CA GLY A 75 -8.94 24.52 -32.41
C GLY A 75 -9.21 23.28 -31.54
N SER A 76 -9.14 22.03 -32.02
CA SER A 76 -9.21 20.89 -31.08
C SER A 76 -7.84 20.62 -30.42
N THR A 77 -7.42 21.53 -29.54
CA THR A 77 -6.28 21.40 -28.61
C THR A 77 -6.66 20.50 -27.43
N GLU A 78 -7.30 19.37 -27.70
CA GLU A 78 -7.84 18.51 -26.65
C GLU A 78 -6.69 17.75 -25.98
N ASN A 79 -6.67 17.83 -24.65
CA ASN A 79 -5.71 17.10 -23.85
C ASN A 79 -6.26 15.70 -23.55
N TYR A 80 -5.38 14.71 -23.54
CA TYR A 80 -5.76 13.32 -23.31
C TYR A 80 -5.16 12.79 -22.03
N ARG A 81 -5.93 11.96 -21.34
CA ARG A 81 -5.48 11.21 -20.18
C ARG A 81 -5.66 9.72 -20.43
N LEU A 82 -4.55 9.01 -20.53
CA LEU A 82 -4.53 7.56 -20.69
C LEU A 82 -4.49 6.89 -19.31
N VAL A 83 -5.51 6.08 -19.05
CA VAL A 83 -5.66 5.28 -17.83
C VAL A 83 -5.32 3.84 -18.16
N ARG A 84 -4.56 3.18 -17.28
CA ARG A 84 -4.00 1.84 -17.51
C ARG A 84 -3.21 1.71 -18.82
N PRO A 85 -2.21 2.58 -19.06
CA PRO A 85 -1.35 2.51 -20.24
C PRO A 85 -0.60 1.18 -20.37
N GLU A 86 -0.53 0.37 -19.31
CA GLU A 86 0.04 -0.98 -19.37
C GLU A 86 -0.74 -1.94 -20.27
N ASP A 87 -2.03 -1.67 -20.50
CA ASP A 87 -2.93 -2.48 -21.33
C ASP A 87 -2.97 -2.03 -22.80
N ALA A 88 -2.27 -0.95 -23.14
CA ALA A 88 -2.23 -0.41 -24.49
C ALA A 88 -1.51 -1.33 -25.48
N ASP A 89 -1.79 -1.14 -26.77
CA ASP A 89 -1.10 -1.86 -27.83
C ASP A 89 0.42 -1.58 -27.76
N LYS A 90 1.20 -2.66 -27.69
CA LYS A 90 2.66 -2.56 -27.47
C LYS A 90 3.36 -1.82 -28.60
N LYS A 91 2.89 -2.00 -29.85
CA LYS A 91 3.49 -1.36 -31.01
C LYS A 91 3.25 0.14 -30.94
N VAL A 92 2.01 0.56 -30.67
CA VAL A 92 1.67 1.99 -30.53
C VAL A 92 2.47 2.66 -29.41
N MET A 93 2.65 1.98 -28.27
CA MET A 93 3.47 2.50 -27.18
C MET A 93 4.95 2.60 -27.56
N GLU A 94 5.46 1.66 -28.36
CA GLU A 94 6.83 1.72 -28.89
C GLU A 94 7.00 2.87 -29.90
N ASP A 95 6.01 3.10 -30.77
CA ASP A 95 6.00 4.20 -31.74
C ASP A 95 5.94 5.57 -31.05
N LEU A 96 5.23 5.68 -29.92
CA LEU A 96 5.25 6.87 -29.05
C LEU A 96 6.62 7.08 -28.37
N ILE A 97 7.27 5.99 -27.94
CA ILE A 97 8.59 6.03 -27.31
C ILE A 97 9.69 6.36 -28.33
N SER A 98 9.57 5.93 -29.58
CA SER A 98 10.52 6.28 -30.64
C SER A 98 10.31 7.70 -31.18
N GLY A 99 9.13 8.29 -30.94
CA GLY A 99 8.77 9.61 -31.43
C GLY A 99 8.19 9.61 -32.85
N GLU A 100 7.79 8.45 -33.36
CA GLU A 100 7.09 8.32 -34.64
C GLU A 100 5.68 8.92 -34.58
N VAL A 101 5.04 8.88 -33.40
CA VAL A 101 3.77 9.56 -33.15
C VAL A 101 4.02 10.97 -32.61
N THR A 102 3.63 11.98 -33.38
CA THR A 102 3.74 13.39 -32.97
C THR A 102 2.46 13.81 -32.22
N ILE A 103 2.63 14.47 -31.07
CA ILE A 103 1.50 14.91 -30.20
C ILE A 103 1.18 16.41 -30.39
N ASP A 104 1.88 17.09 -31.30
CA ASP A 104 1.73 18.53 -31.58
C ASP A 104 1.65 19.37 -30.28
N ASP A 105 0.79 20.38 -30.27
CA ASP A 105 0.56 21.32 -29.17
C ASP A 105 -0.34 20.77 -28.05
N ARG A 106 -0.50 19.44 -27.94
CA ARG A 106 -1.42 18.79 -26.99
C ARG A 106 -0.69 18.28 -25.74
N GLN A 107 -1.42 18.12 -24.64
CA GLN A 107 -0.95 17.39 -23.47
C GLN A 107 -1.44 15.94 -23.49
N PHE A 108 -0.52 15.01 -23.27
CA PHE A 108 -0.84 13.61 -23.10
C PHE A 108 -0.34 13.12 -21.74
N VAL A 109 -1.25 12.84 -20.82
CA VAL A 109 -0.92 12.39 -19.46
C VAL A 109 -1.25 10.92 -19.30
N MET A 110 -0.23 10.10 -19.06
CA MET A 110 -0.34 8.67 -18.81
C MET A 110 -0.11 8.38 -17.34
N ILE A 111 -1.05 7.70 -16.69
CA ILE A 111 -0.91 7.32 -15.27
C ILE A 111 -0.76 5.80 -15.19
N PHE A 112 0.43 5.35 -14.81
CA PHE A 112 0.77 3.96 -14.60
C PHE A 112 0.50 3.57 -13.14
N THR A 113 -0.14 2.43 -12.97
CA THR A 113 -0.51 1.82 -11.68
C THR A 113 0.64 1.06 -11.03
N SER A 114 1.67 0.74 -11.81
CA SER A 114 2.90 0.12 -11.33
C SER A 114 4.06 0.44 -12.28
N SER A 115 5.30 0.23 -11.83
CA SER A 115 6.45 0.35 -12.73
C SER A 115 6.44 -0.81 -13.74
N SER A 116 6.13 -0.50 -14.99
CA SER A 116 6.12 -1.46 -16.10
C SER A 116 7.37 -1.32 -16.96
N LYS A 117 7.72 -2.37 -17.73
CA LYS A 117 8.82 -2.31 -18.71
C LYS A 117 8.63 -1.16 -19.72
N ILE A 118 7.37 -0.82 -20.03
CA ILE A 118 7.02 0.29 -20.92
C ILE A 118 7.37 1.63 -20.25
N PHE A 119 7.02 1.80 -18.98
CA PHE A 119 7.40 3.00 -18.22
C PHE A 119 8.92 3.17 -18.15
N ASP A 120 9.67 2.09 -17.91
CA ASP A 120 11.14 2.14 -17.87
C ASP A 120 11.75 2.49 -19.24
N LYS A 121 11.10 2.12 -20.36
CA LYS A 121 11.50 2.57 -21.70
C LYS A 121 11.19 4.06 -21.90
N MET A 122 9.99 4.51 -21.52
CA MET A 122 9.60 5.93 -21.57
C MET A 122 10.52 6.82 -20.75
N ALA A 123 11.01 6.33 -19.60
CA ALA A 123 11.93 7.08 -18.75
C ALA A 123 13.28 7.38 -19.41
N LYS A 124 13.65 6.63 -20.47
CA LYS A 124 14.87 6.82 -21.25
C LYS A 124 14.66 7.70 -22.48
N ALA A 125 13.41 8.03 -22.84
CA ALA A 125 13.10 8.89 -23.97
C ALA A 125 13.21 10.35 -23.57
N ASP A 126 13.89 11.15 -24.40
CA ASP A 126 14.20 12.55 -24.06
C ASP A 126 12.99 13.47 -24.20
N HIS A 127 12.08 13.18 -25.13
CA HIS A 127 10.84 13.94 -25.38
C HIS A 127 9.69 13.61 -24.41
N ILE A 128 9.91 12.69 -23.47
CA ILE A 128 8.90 12.27 -22.49
C ILE A 128 9.29 12.79 -21.10
N ASN A 129 8.35 13.49 -20.46
CA ASN A 129 8.46 13.88 -19.07
C ASN A 129 7.98 12.72 -18.19
N THR A 130 8.91 12.03 -17.54
CA THR A 130 8.59 10.88 -16.69
C THR A 130 8.76 11.21 -15.22
N THR A 131 7.77 10.83 -14.42
CA THR A 131 7.82 10.98 -12.97
C THR A 131 7.44 9.67 -12.29
N LYS A 132 8.29 9.18 -11.39
CA LYS A 132 7.99 8.04 -10.54
C LYS A 132 7.71 8.51 -9.12
N VAL A 133 6.49 8.30 -8.65
CA VAL A 133 6.12 8.48 -7.25
C VAL A 133 6.49 7.21 -6.49
N GLU A 134 7.52 7.32 -5.65
CA GLU A 134 8.07 6.17 -4.92
C GLU A 134 7.23 5.80 -3.71
N GLU A 135 7.22 4.51 -3.38
CA GLU A 135 6.61 4.02 -2.16
C GLU A 135 7.38 4.54 -0.93
N PRO A 136 6.68 5.07 0.10
CA PRO A 136 7.31 5.48 1.35
C PRO A 136 8.04 4.33 2.02
N ARG A 137 9.20 4.61 2.61
CA ARG A 137 9.93 3.60 3.39
C ARG A 137 9.16 3.27 4.67
N PHE A 138 9.40 2.09 5.26
CA PHE A 138 8.66 1.65 6.45
C PHE A 138 8.81 2.60 7.67
N TRP A 139 9.90 3.37 7.74
CA TRP A 139 10.12 4.38 8.79
C TRP A 139 9.54 5.76 8.46
N GLU A 140 8.99 5.95 7.25
CA GLU A 140 8.40 7.22 6.80
C GLU A 140 6.87 7.22 6.87
N GLN A 141 6.29 6.15 7.43
CA GLN A 141 4.84 5.94 7.50
C GLN A 141 4.13 7.05 8.28
N GLY A 142 4.78 7.66 9.27
CA GLY A 142 4.26 8.84 9.96
C GLY A 142 4.08 10.05 9.03
N LYS A 143 5.06 10.31 8.16
CA LYS A 143 4.96 11.39 7.16
C LYS A 143 3.88 11.08 6.13
N TYR A 144 3.77 9.81 5.73
CA TYR A 144 2.78 9.38 4.77
C TYR A 144 1.35 9.51 5.30
N LEU A 145 1.09 9.09 6.54
CA LEU A 145 -0.20 9.29 7.21
C LEU A 145 -0.56 10.79 7.30
N SER A 146 0.38 11.65 7.69
CA SER A 146 0.14 13.10 7.74
C SER A 146 -0.18 13.68 6.36
N PHE A 147 0.50 13.19 5.31
CA PHE A 147 0.21 13.56 3.94
C PHE A 147 -1.21 13.16 3.52
N LEU A 148 -1.59 11.91 3.74
CA LEU A 148 -2.94 11.42 3.41
C LEU A 148 -4.02 12.19 4.17
N ALA A 149 -3.83 12.41 5.47
CA ALA A 149 -4.74 13.19 6.31
C ALA A 149 -4.95 14.61 5.76
N ARG A 150 -3.87 15.27 5.35
CA ARG A 150 -3.92 16.61 4.74
C ARG A 150 -4.68 16.60 3.42
N GLU A 151 -4.39 15.68 2.50
CA GLU A 151 -5.08 15.61 1.20
C GLU A 151 -6.56 15.25 1.34
N MET A 152 -6.92 14.51 2.41
CA MET A 152 -8.30 14.17 2.72
C MET A 152 -9.02 15.23 3.57
N GLY A 153 -8.33 16.29 3.99
CA GLY A 153 -8.89 17.37 4.81
C GLY A 153 -9.28 16.91 6.22
N VAL A 154 -8.52 15.99 6.81
CA VAL A 154 -8.75 15.46 8.15
C VAL A 154 -7.69 16.02 9.11
N PRO A 155 -8.05 16.92 10.04
CA PRO A 155 -7.13 17.39 11.06
C PRO A 155 -6.84 16.26 12.06
N LEU A 156 -5.57 15.91 12.25
CA LEU A 156 -5.14 14.92 13.23
C LEU A 156 -4.40 15.59 14.39
N GLY A 157 -4.82 15.29 15.62
CA GLY A 157 -4.01 15.55 16.82
C GLY A 157 -2.77 14.65 16.84
N ASN A 158 -1.71 15.09 17.54
CA ASN A 158 -0.46 14.32 17.66
C ASN A 158 -0.68 12.95 18.33
N ASP A 159 -1.60 12.90 19.29
CA ASP A 159 -2.01 11.70 20.01
C ASP A 159 -2.76 10.71 19.12
N VAL A 160 -3.74 11.18 18.32
CA VAL A 160 -4.45 10.29 17.39
C VAL A 160 -3.56 9.86 16.22
N HIS A 161 -2.64 10.72 15.77
CA HIS A 161 -1.64 10.35 14.77
C HIS A 161 -0.75 9.21 15.27
N ALA A 162 -0.21 9.32 16.48
CA ALA A 162 0.58 8.27 17.11
C ALA A 162 -0.23 6.98 17.31
N TYR A 163 -1.50 7.11 17.75
CA TYR A 163 -2.41 5.98 17.91
C TYR A 163 -2.61 5.24 16.59
N LEU A 164 -2.97 5.92 15.51
CA LEU A 164 -3.19 5.30 14.20
C LEU A 164 -1.92 4.57 13.72
N LEU A 165 -0.73 5.15 13.85
CA LEU A 165 0.51 4.46 13.47
C LEU A 165 0.75 3.17 14.26
N SER A 166 0.31 3.09 15.52
CA SER A 166 0.40 1.87 16.32
C SER A 166 -0.74 0.89 16.08
N ALA A 167 -1.95 1.39 15.80
CA ALA A 167 -3.17 0.62 15.87
C ALA A 167 -3.61 0.03 14.52
N ILE A 168 -3.21 0.61 13.39
CA ILE A 168 -3.61 0.13 12.05
C ILE A 168 -2.40 -0.28 11.20
N PRO A 169 -2.54 -1.27 10.30
CA PRO A 169 -1.46 -1.69 9.42
C PRO A 169 -0.93 -0.53 8.57
N ASN A 170 0.38 -0.55 8.30
CA ASN A 170 1.07 0.49 7.53
C ASN A 170 0.80 0.35 6.02
N THR A 171 -0.44 0.47 5.58
CA THR A 171 -0.84 0.42 4.17
C THR A 171 -1.73 1.61 3.82
N THR A 172 -1.72 2.05 2.55
CA THR A 172 -2.53 3.18 2.10
C THR A 172 -4.02 2.93 2.34
N GLY A 173 -4.50 1.71 2.06
CA GLY A 173 -5.90 1.34 2.22
C GLY A 173 -6.40 1.50 3.65
N GLU A 174 -5.64 1.01 4.63
CA GLU A 174 -5.99 1.10 6.06
C GLU A 174 -5.99 2.55 6.55
N TYR A 175 -4.97 3.34 6.16
CA TYR A 175 -4.94 4.77 6.49
C TYR A 175 -6.13 5.52 5.88
N VAL A 176 -6.42 5.31 4.60
CA VAL A 176 -7.54 5.97 3.92
C VAL A 176 -8.87 5.56 4.54
N HIS A 177 -9.04 4.29 4.90
CA HIS A 177 -10.23 3.81 5.59
C HIS A 177 -10.41 4.51 6.95
N ALA A 178 -9.38 4.49 7.81
CA ALA A 178 -9.44 5.15 9.12
C ALA A 178 -9.72 6.66 8.99
N LEU A 179 -9.03 7.35 8.07
CA LEU A 179 -9.24 8.77 7.81
C LEU A 179 -10.65 9.08 7.28
N ARG A 180 -11.22 8.22 6.42
CA ARG A 180 -12.62 8.37 5.96
C ARG A 180 -13.58 8.21 7.12
N THR A 181 -13.39 7.20 7.97
CA THR A 181 -14.23 6.96 9.15
C THR A 181 -14.20 8.16 10.10
N ILE A 182 -13.01 8.67 10.42
CA ILE A 182 -12.86 9.88 11.24
C ILE A 182 -13.57 11.06 10.60
N ARG A 183 -13.37 11.29 9.29
CA ARG A 183 -14.00 12.40 8.56
C ARG A 183 -15.52 12.35 8.57
N LEU A 184 -16.10 11.16 8.40
CA LEU A 184 -17.56 10.97 8.37
C LEU A 184 -18.22 11.28 9.72
N HIS A 185 -17.50 11.05 10.82
CA HIS A 185 -18.00 11.25 12.18
C HIS A 185 -17.48 12.54 12.84
N SER A 186 -16.72 13.35 12.10
CA SER A 186 -16.23 14.64 12.61
C SER A 186 -17.34 15.68 12.55
N GLU A 187 -17.76 16.20 13.70
CA GLU A 187 -18.75 17.29 13.78
C GLU A 187 -18.22 18.60 13.17
N ASN A 188 -16.90 18.81 13.21
CA ASN A 188 -16.24 19.99 12.65
C ASN A 188 -14.96 19.60 11.90
N LEU A 189 -14.93 19.86 10.60
CA LEU A 189 -13.79 19.52 9.73
C LEU A 189 -12.52 20.36 10.00
N ASN A 190 -12.63 21.43 10.80
CA ASN A 190 -11.50 22.30 11.15
C ASN A 190 -10.87 21.96 12.49
N GLN A 191 -11.43 21.03 13.27
CA GLN A 191 -10.91 20.65 14.58
C GLN A 191 -10.60 19.15 14.64
N PRO A 192 -9.45 18.77 15.21
CA PRO A 192 -9.12 17.36 15.39
C PRO A 192 -10.07 16.71 16.39
N MET A 193 -10.53 15.51 16.05
CA MET A 193 -11.29 14.64 16.95
C MET A 193 -10.42 14.21 18.13
N SER A 194 -11.00 14.04 19.31
CA SER A 194 -10.26 13.57 20.49
C SER A 194 -9.84 12.10 20.34
N LEU A 195 -8.74 11.70 20.99
CA LEU A 195 -8.28 10.30 20.97
C LEU A 195 -9.34 9.31 21.47
N ALA A 196 -10.14 9.69 22.47
CA ALA A 196 -11.20 8.83 23.01
C ALA A 196 -12.24 8.49 21.94
N GLN A 197 -12.73 9.50 21.22
CA GLN A 197 -13.68 9.30 20.11
C GLN A 197 -13.06 8.50 18.96
N VAL A 198 -11.79 8.75 18.62
CA VAL A 198 -11.11 7.98 17.56
C VAL A 198 -11.00 6.50 17.92
N LYS A 199 -10.72 6.16 19.18
CA LYS A 199 -10.65 4.77 19.65
C LYS A 199 -12.00 4.05 19.63
N GLU A 200 -13.10 4.78 19.70
CA GLU A 200 -14.44 4.19 19.55
C GLU A 200 -14.78 3.88 18.07
N LEU A 201 -14.12 4.56 17.14
CA LEU A 201 -14.40 4.45 15.69
C LEU A 201 -13.39 3.59 14.94
N VAL A 202 -12.13 3.61 15.35
CA VAL A 202 -11.03 2.92 14.70
C VAL A 202 -10.44 1.94 15.70
N ASN A 203 -10.73 0.66 15.47
CA ASN A 203 -10.20 -0.43 16.30
C ASN A 203 -8.72 -0.69 15.99
N GLU A 204 -8.03 -1.27 16.96
CA GLU A 204 -6.68 -1.80 16.76
C GLU A 204 -6.74 -3.07 15.91
N THR A 205 -6.40 -2.92 14.62
CA THR A 205 -6.35 -4.01 13.64
C THR A 205 -4.93 -4.45 13.33
N ARG A 206 -3.92 -3.66 13.73
CA ARG A 206 -2.52 -3.99 13.53
C ARG A 206 -2.11 -5.10 14.50
N VAL A 207 -1.73 -6.22 13.91
CA VAL A 207 -1.20 -7.35 14.67
C VAL A 207 0.31 -7.18 14.78
N ASP A 208 0.80 -6.90 15.97
CA ASP A 208 2.23 -7.05 16.26
C ASP A 208 2.55 -8.54 16.47
N GLN A 209 2.83 -9.21 15.36
CA GLN A 209 3.22 -10.62 15.36
C GLN A 209 4.46 -10.91 16.23
N PHE A 210 5.37 -9.93 16.43
CA PHE A 210 6.52 -10.10 17.31
C PHE A 210 6.15 -10.00 18.79
N ALA A 211 5.21 -9.11 19.15
CA ALA A 211 4.64 -9.07 20.49
C ALA A 211 3.91 -10.39 20.82
N LEU A 212 3.12 -10.91 19.88
CA LEU A 212 2.46 -12.22 20.01
C LEU A 212 3.48 -13.37 20.13
N ALA A 213 4.50 -13.40 19.28
CA ALA A 213 5.61 -14.37 19.40
C ALA A 213 6.28 -14.27 20.77
N THR A 214 6.45 -13.07 21.32
CA THR A 214 7.03 -12.88 22.66
C THR A 214 6.16 -13.48 23.74
N LEU A 215 4.83 -13.24 23.73
CA LEU A 215 3.90 -13.84 24.67
C LEU A 215 3.97 -15.37 24.60
N PHE A 216 3.91 -15.92 23.39
CA PHE A 216 3.93 -17.36 23.19
C PHE A 216 5.28 -17.96 23.60
N GLY A 217 6.41 -17.35 23.20
CA GLY A 217 7.75 -17.79 23.56
C GLY A 217 8.00 -17.81 25.08
N LYS A 218 7.39 -16.89 25.84
CA LYS A 218 7.36 -16.89 27.31
C LYS A 218 6.43 -17.93 27.94
N ARG A 219 5.80 -18.78 27.11
CA ARG A 219 4.74 -19.72 27.49
C ARG A 219 3.46 -19.05 28.01
N ASP A 220 3.26 -17.76 27.77
CA ASP A 220 2.01 -17.06 28.07
C ASP A 220 0.99 -17.27 26.94
N LYS A 221 0.57 -18.52 26.78
CA LYS A 221 -0.41 -18.94 25.77
C LYS A 221 -1.77 -18.27 26.00
N LYS A 222 -2.12 -18.02 27.26
CA LYS A 222 -3.39 -17.39 27.62
C LYS A 222 -3.48 -15.98 27.06
N SER A 223 -2.48 -15.13 27.31
CA SER A 223 -2.47 -13.77 26.76
C SER A 223 -2.35 -13.76 25.24
N PHE A 224 -1.60 -14.71 24.66
CA PHE A 224 -1.51 -14.88 23.22
C PHE A 224 -2.88 -15.14 22.57
N PHE A 225 -3.60 -16.19 23.00
CA PHE A 225 -4.89 -16.53 22.40
C PHE A 225 -5.96 -15.49 22.71
N LYS A 226 -5.92 -14.86 23.89
CA LYS A 226 -6.79 -13.73 24.22
C LYS A 226 -6.64 -12.60 23.21
N SER A 227 -5.39 -12.15 22.99
CA SER A 227 -5.08 -11.06 22.05
C SER A 227 -5.54 -11.42 20.63
N LEU A 228 -5.32 -12.65 20.20
CA LEU A 228 -5.69 -13.12 18.87
C LEU A 228 -7.22 -13.17 18.65
N ILE A 229 -7.99 -13.48 19.70
CA ILE A 229 -9.47 -13.44 19.65
C ILE A 229 -9.98 -12.00 19.63
N GLU A 230 -9.33 -11.08 20.35
CA GLU A 230 -9.75 -9.68 20.46
C GLU A 230 -9.46 -8.85 19.19
N ILE A 231 -8.38 -9.14 18.44
CA ILE A 231 -7.95 -8.34 17.26
C ILE A 231 -8.78 -8.62 15.99
N GLU A 232 -9.78 -9.52 16.04
CA GLU A 232 -10.67 -9.86 14.90
C GLU A 232 -9.98 -9.96 13.53
N MET A 233 -8.93 -10.77 13.42
CA MET A 233 -8.19 -10.96 12.17
C MET A 233 -9.00 -11.72 11.11
N ASP A 234 -8.79 -11.37 9.84
CA ASP A 234 -9.29 -12.15 8.71
C ASP A 234 -8.49 -13.46 8.48
N PHE A 235 -8.98 -14.32 7.60
CA PHE A 235 -8.35 -15.61 7.33
C PHE A 235 -6.93 -15.50 6.74
N ASP A 236 -6.66 -14.48 5.92
CA ASP A 236 -5.35 -14.30 5.29
C ASP A 236 -4.32 -13.81 6.30
N ALA A 237 -4.71 -12.89 7.18
CA ALA A 237 -3.90 -12.41 8.29
C ALA A 237 -3.60 -13.54 9.29
N LEU A 238 -4.61 -14.35 9.64
CA LEU A 238 -4.42 -15.52 10.50
C LEU A 238 -3.46 -16.53 9.88
N ARG A 239 -3.61 -16.83 8.58
CA ARG A 239 -2.69 -17.71 7.84
C ARG A 239 -1.26 -17.21 7.90
N MET A 240 -1.03 -15.93 7.62
CA MET A 240 0.31 -15.32 7.70
C MET A 240 0.89 -15.39 9.12
N LEU A 241 0.08 -15.11 10.15
CA LEU A 241 0.50 -15.18 11.54
C LEU A 241 0.90 -16.62 11.94
N PHE A 242 0.11 -17.63 11.57
CA PHE A 242 0.41 -19.01 11.92
C PHE A 242 1.65 -19.54 11.19
N GLY A 243 1.87 -19.13 9.93
CA GLY A 243 3.13 -19.39 9.22
C GLY A 243 4.32 -18.72 9.90
N PHE A 244 4.16 -17.46 10.33
CA PHE A 244 5.18 -16.75 11.12
C PHE A 244 5.49 -17.47 12.44
N MET A 245 4.48 -17.93 13.17
CA MET A 245 4.65 -18.64 14.45
C MET A 245 5.39 -19.97 14.28
N GLN A 246 5.13 -20.74 13.22
CA GLN A 246 5.91 -21.94 12.91
C GLN A 246 7.40 -21.61 12.70
N GLY A 247 7.70 -20.56 11.94
CA GLY A 247 9.06 -20.07 11.75
C GLY A 247 9.71 -19.58 13.05
N HIS A 248 8.94 -18.90 13.92
CA HIS A 248 9.40 -18.46 15.23
C HIS A 248 9.77 -19.64 16.14
N LEU A 249 8.88 -20.63 16.28
CA LEU A 249 9.11 -21.81 17.12
C LEU A 249 10.25 -22.68 16.61
N THR A 250 10.42 -22.78 15.29
CA THR A 250 11.58 -23.48 14.69
C THR A 250 12.90 -22.82 15.08
N ARG A 251 12.93 -21.48 15.22
CA ARG A 251 14.13 -20.76 15.69
C ARG A 251 14.35 -20.89 17.19
N ILE A 252 13.29 -21.05 17.98
CA ILE A 252 13.38 -21.36 19.42
C ILE A 252 13.93 -22.78 19.62
N LEU A 253 13.49 -23.73 18.77
CA LEU A 253 13.96 -25.11 18.76
C LEU A 253 15.46 -25.20 18.46
N ASP A 254 15.94 -24.45 17.47
CA ASP A 254 17.37 -24.35 17.16
C ASP A 254 17.86 -22.90 17.06
N PRO A 255 18.34 -22.30 18.16
CA PRO A 255 18.90 -20.94 18.15
C PRO A 255 20.35 -20.88 17.63
N SER A 256 20.95 -22.00 17.17
CA SER A 256 22.38 -22.07 16.84
C SER A 256 22.82 -21.07 15.75
N TYR A 257 21.91 -20.63 14.88
CA TYR A 257 22.18 -19.62 13.86
C TYR A 257 22.61 -18.27 14.44
N ILE A 258 22.21 -17.96 15.69
CA ILE A 258 22.48 -16.68 16.35
C ILE A 258 23.97 -16.55 16.68
N LYS A 259 24.61 -17.66 17.06
CA LYS A 259 26.06 -17.72 17.34
C LYS A 259 26.92 -17.32 16.13
N LYS A 260 26.38 -17.44 14.92
CA LYS A 260 27.07 -17.06 13.67
C LYS A 260 26.95 -15.57 13.35
N LYS A 261 26.15 -14.80 14.11
CA LYS A 261 25.94 -13.36 13.89
C LYS A 261 26.91 -12.52 14.74
N ASN A 262 27.62 -11.60 14.09
CA ASN A 262 28.50 -10.65 14.79
C ASN A 262 27.73 -9.68 15.70
N ARG A 263 26.48 -9.35 15.36
CA ARG A 263 25.60 -8.47 16.16
C ARG A 263 24.18 -9.02 16.18
N PRO A 264 23.81 -9.84 17.17
CA PRO A 264 22.44 -10.32 17.34
C PRO A 264 21.46 -9.16 17.54
N SER A 265 20.32 -9.22 16.85
CA SER A 265 19.22 -8.27 17.02
C SER A 265 18.51 -8.46 18.37
N LYS A 266 17.63 -7.52 18.75
CA LYS A 266 16.79 -7.67 19.95
C LYS A 266 15.95 -8.96 19.89
N TYR A 267 15.38 -9.25 18.73
CA TYR A 267 14.60 -10.46 18.49
C TYR A 267 15.44 -11.74 18.56
N ASP A 268 16.69 -11.73 18.08
CA ASP A 268 17.59 -12.87 18.24
C ASP A 268 17.84 -13.16 19.73
N LYS A 269 18.09 -12.12 20.55
CA LYS A 269 18.29 -12.27 22.00
C LYS A 269 17.04 -12.81 22.71
N GLU A 270 15.85 -12.42 22.27
CA GLU A 270 14.58 -12.97 22.78
C GLU A 270 14.44 -14.46 22.44
N ILE A 271 14.84 -14.89 21.25
CA ILE A 271 14.84 -16.32 20.86
C ILE A 271 15.79 -17.12 21.77
N GLU A 272 17.01 -16.64 22.01
CA GLU A 272 17.95 -17.30 22.94
C GLU A 272 17.39 -17.38 24.36
N MET A 273 16.67 -16.34 24.80
CA MET A 273 16.04 -16.30 26.12
C MET A 273 14.86 -17.29 26.24
N HIS A 274 14.09 -17.48 25.16
CA HIS A 274 12.92 -18.37 25.17
C HIS A 274 13.28 -19.84 24.94
N SER A 275 14.32 -20.14 24.16
CA SER A 275 14.78 -21.51 23.87
C SER A 275 14.86 -22.44 25.10
N PRO A 276 15.48 -22.04 26.23
CA PRO A 276 15.57 -22.92 27.40
C PRO A 276 14.24 -23.13 28.15
N LEU A 277 13.19 -22.36 27.85
CA LEU A 277 11.88 -22.51 28.49
C LEU A 277 11.08 -23.69 27.92
N TRP A 278 11.54 -24.26 26.80
CA TRP A 278 10.79 -25.22 26.02
C TRP A 278 11.55 -26.53 25.86
N LYS A 279 10.81 -27.64 25.81
CA LYS A 279 11.35 -28.93 25.36
C LYS A 279 11.11 -29.09 23.86
N ASP A 280 12.04 -29.75 23.17
CA ASP A 280 11.95 -30.01 21.72
C ASP A 280 10.63 -30.68 21.32
N THR A 281 10.17 -31.65 22.13
CA THR A 281 8.90 -32.35 21.92
C THR A 281 7.68 -31.43 22.04
N GLU A 282 7.72 -30.47 22.98
CA GLU A 282 6.64 -29.49 23.15
C GLU A 282 6.62 -28.54 21.94
N LEU A 283 7.78 -28.04 21.52
CA LEU A 283 7.89 -27.18 20.34
C LEU A 283 7.39 -27.88 19.08
N ALA A 284 7.72 -29.16 18.89
CA ALA A 284 7.22 -29.94 17.76
C ALA A 284 5.68 -30.04 17.77
N GLN A 285 5.06 -30.22 18.94
CA GLN A 285 3.61 -30.23 19.09
C GLN A 285 2.99 -28.86 18.78
N GLU A 286 3.58 -27.76 19.27
CA GLU A 286 3.08 -26.41 18.99
C GLU A 286 3.26 -26.03 17.50
N ILE A 287 4.36 -26.42 16.87
CA ILE A 287 4.57 -26.24 15.43
C ILE A 287 3.48 -26.97 14.65
N HIS A 288 3.16 -28.21 15.02
CA HIS A 288 2.08 -28.97 14.40
C HIS A 288 0.70 -28.33 14.62
N LEU A 289 0.44 -27.81 15.82
CA LEU A 289 -0.76 -27.03 16.10
C LEU A 289 -0.88 -25.83 15.16
N PHE A 290 0.17 -25.00 15.04
CA PHE A 290 0.14 -23.85 14.15
C PHE A 290 0.03 -24.23 12.68
N SER A 291 0.62 -25.33 12.25
CA SER A 291 0.43 -25.86 10.89
C SER A 291 -1.04 -26.23 10.63
N THR A 292 -1.69 -26.86 11.60
CA THR A 292 -3.13 -27.19 11.52
C THR A 292 -3.99 -25.92 11.46
N LEU A 293 -3.71 -24.92 12.29
CA LEU A 293 -4.41 -23.64 12.29
C LEU A 293 -4.20 -22.88 10.97
N GLU A 294 -2.99 -22.92 10.40
CA GLU A 294 -2.69 -22.34 9.09
C GLU A 294 -3.52 -22.98 7.97
N LEU A 295 -3.64 -24.32 7.96
CA LEU A 295 -4.47 -25.04 7.00
C LEU A 295 -5.95 -24.64 7.12
N MET A 296 -6.48 -24.61 8.35
CA MET A 296 -7.85 -24.14 8.59
C MET A 296 -8.06 -22.71 8.10
N ALA A 297 -7.07 -21.83 8.28
CA ALA A 297 -7.14 -20.44 7.81
C ALA A 297 -7.13 -20.37 6.28
N LYS A 298 -6.25 -21.15 5.62
CA LYS A 298 -6.15 -21.27 4.16
C LYS A 298 -7.45 -21.79 3.53
N GLU A 299 -8.12 -22.71 4.19
CA GLU A 299 -9.43 -23.26 3.77
C GLU A 299 -10.61 -22.33 4.09
N LYS A 300 -10.36 -21.18 4.74
CA LYS A 300 -11.41 -20.28 5.25
C LYS A 300 -12.43 -21.01 6.13
N ASN A 301 -11.94 -21.95 6.95
CA ASN A 301 -12.79 -22.79 7.78
C ASN A 301 -13.48 -21.94 8.86
N VAL A 302 -14.81 -21.87 8.81
CA VAL A 302 -15.65 -21.07 9.72
C VAL A 302 -15.48 -21.46 11.20
N LEU A 303 -15.01 -22.68 11.50
CA LEU A 303 -14.79 -23.16 12.85
C LEU A 303 -13.44 -22.73 13.45
N LEU A 304 -12.54 -22.12 12.67
CA LEU A 304 -11.23 -21.68 13.16
C LEU A 304 -11.35 -20.76 14.38
N LYS A 305 -12.28 -19.80 14.36
CA LYS A 305 -12.50 -18.89 15.49
C LYS A 305 -12.95 -19.64 16.76
N ASN A 306 -13.76 -20.70 16.61
CA ASN A 306 -14.15 -21.53 17.74
C ASN A 306 -12.97 -22.34 18.27
N ARG A 307 -12.13 -22.89 17.37
CA ARG A 307 -10.92 -23.60 17.75
C ARG A 307 -9.96 -22.73 18.57
N LEU A 308 -9.81 -21.46 18.19
CA LEU A 308 -8.99 -20.50 18.93
C LEU A 308 -9.56 -20.23 20.33
N ARG A 309 -10.88 -20.13 20.46
CA ARG A 309 -11.56 -20.00 21.77
C ARG A 309 -11.36 -21.23 22.64
N GLU A 310 -11.44 -22.44 22.07
CA GLU A 310 -11.13 -23.68 22.80
C GLU A 310 -9.70 -23.69 23.33
N LEU A 311 -8.73 -23.29 22.48
CA LEU A 311 -7.32 -23.22 22.87
C LEU A 311 -7.09 -22.20 23.99
N TYR A 312 -7.80 -21.06 23.97
CA TYR A 312 -7.79 -20.07 25.05
C TYR A 312 -8.37 -20.63 26.36
N LEU A 313 -9.53 -21.31 26.28
CA LEU A 313 -10.20 -21.89 27.44
C LEU A 313 -9.39 -23.04 28.06
N ALA A 314 -8.63 -23.79 27.26
CA ALA A 314 -7.74 -24.85 27.73
C ALA A 314 -6.52 -24.33 28.52
N GLN A 315 -6.32 -23.01 28.63
CA GLN A 315 -5.27 -22.40 29.46
C GLN A 315 -5.73 -22.06 30.89
N TYR A 316 -6.96 -22.45 31.26
CA TYR A 316 -7.50 -22.36 32.63
C TYR A 316 -7.45 -23.73 33.30
#